data_AF-A0A1I4CVG9-F1
#
_entry.id   AF-A0A1I4CVG9-F1
#
_cell.length_a   1.000
_cell.length_b   1.000
_cell.length_c   1.000
_cell.angle_alpha   90.00
_cell.angle_beta   90.00
_cell.angle_gamma   90.00
#
_symmetry.space_group_name_H-M   'P 1'
#
loop_
_entity.id
_entity.type
_entity.pdbx_description
1 polymer ?
#
loop_
_entity_poly.entity_id
_entity_poly.type
_entity_poly.pdbx_seq_one_letter_code
_entity_poly.pdbx_strand_id
1 'polypeptide(L)'
;MIDRIMPLLKTCLICTVALSAGVGHAQGINVEKKKSRLHELSSVKLRGNAKSSFKTFKRKADFYGVFYANPAENTAGYYYNASSLDVADGYARAACEANSRSPFGCVLYARVLPKKHDASATGITLSRQGNKDFREYQRLQDPERYGAFAQSANGASGFSWAEHSRDAAESEALRRCQKAARKLWRKMPKEMRTAATDPSKQACQIVHRSG
;
A
#
# COMPACT_ATOMS: atom_id res chain seq x y z
N MET A 1 18.37 25.35 -66.26
CA MET A 1 17.45 26.41 -65.80
C MET A 1 16.65 25.87 -64.63
N ILE A 2 16.79 26.58 -63.50
CA ILE A 2 15.86 26.68 -62.36
C ILE A 2 15.89 25.52 -61.35
N ASP A 3 16.76 25.73 -60.36
CA ASP A 3 16.65 25.30 -58.97
C ASP A 3 15.25 25.51 -58.37
N ARG A 4 14.77 24.55 -57.57
CA ARG A 4 13.74 24.80 -56.56
C ARG A 4 14.08 24.14 -55.23
N ILE A 5 14.62 24.99 -54.36
CA ILE A 5 14.84 24.79 -52.93
C ILE A 5 13.48 24.86 -52.22
N MET A 6 13.10 23.80 -51.48
CA MET A 6 11.95 23.83 -50.57
C MET A 6 12.42 24.19 -49.15
N PRO A 7 11.79 25.17 -48.47
CA PRO A 7 12.16 25.55 -47.11
C PRO A 7 11.52 24.61 -46.08
N LEU A 8 12.36 24.09 -45.20
CA LEU A 8 12.05 23.43 -43.93
C LEU A 8 11.49 24.45 -42.93
N LEU A 9 10.16 24.54 -42.79
CA LEU A 9 9.54 25.24 -41.66
C LEU A 9 9.54 24.32 -40.43
N LYS A 10 10.49 24.55 -39.52
CA LYS A 10 10.49 23.99 -38.15
C LYS A 10 9.65 24.90 -37.24
N THR A 11 8.38 24.54 -37.05
CA THR A 11 7.53 25.20 -36.06
C THR A 11 7.80 24.59 -34.68
N CYS A 12 8.60 25.29 -33.87
CA CYS A 12 8.87 24.93 -32.48
C CYS A 12 7.66 25.31 -31.63
N LEU A 13 6.75 24.36 -31.38
CA LEU A 13 5.61 24.55 -30.49
C LEU A 13 6.11 24.49 -29.03
N ILE A 14 6.31 25.66 -28.41
CA ILE A 14 6.68 25.78 -27.00
C ILE A 14 5.43 25.47 -26.16
N CYS A 15 5.28 24.22 -25.72
CA CYS A 15 4.31 23.84 -24.71
C CYS A 15 4.72 24.42 -23.35
N THR A 16 4.17 25.56 -22.98
CA THR A 16 4.20 26.09 -21.62
C THR A 16 3.34 25.22 -20.72
N VAL A 17 3.92 24.15 -20.17
CA VAL A 17 3.28 23.34 -19.13
C VAL A 17 3.23 24.18 -17.85
N ALA A 18 2.07 24.77 -17.58
CA ALA A 18 1.79 25.43 -16.31
C ALA A 18 1.83 24.37 -15.18
N LEU A 19 2.97 24.27 -14.51
CA LEU A 19 3.15 23.52 -13.27
C LEU A 19 2.25 24.14 -12.20
N SER A 20 1.01 23.66 -12.16
CA SER A 20 0.08 23.93 -11.07
C SER A 20 0.67 23.29 -9.82
N ALA A 21 1.34 24.08 -8.99
CA ALA A 21 1.76 23.65 -7.66
C ALA A 21 0.51 23.39 -6.84
N GLY A 22 -0.01 22.16 -6.93
CA GLY A 22 -1.17 21.71 -6.18
C GLY A 22 -0.88 21.89 -4.71
N VAL A 23 -1.59 22.82 -4.07
CA VAL A 23 -1.60 22.97 -2.62
C VAL A 23 -2.20 21.67 -2.08
N GLY A 24 -1.32 20.75 -1.68
CA GLY A 24 -1.72 19.45 -1.17
C GLY A 24 -2.47 19.63 0.15
N HIS A 25 -3.81 19.70 0.08
CA HIS A 25 -4.65 19.62 1.26
C HIS A 25 -4.32 18.33 2.00
N ALA A 26 -3.93 18.46 3.26
CA ALA A 26 -3.68 17.32 4.14
C ALA A 26 -4.95 16.47 4.17
N GLN A 27 -4.89 15.30 3.54
CA GLN A 27 -6.01 14.37 3.55
C GLN A 27 -6.17 13.82 4.97
N GLY A 28 -7.41 13.80 5.46
CA GLY A 28 -7.71 13.18 6.75
C GLY A 28 -7.22 11.73 6.79
N ILE A 29 -6.65 11.32 7.93
CA ILE A 29 -6.28 9.93 8.17
C ILE A 29 -7.47 9.21 8.77
N ASN A 30 -7.91 8.15 8.09
CA ASN A 30 -9.00 7.30 8.56
C ASN A 30 -8.45 6.29 9.58
N VAL A 31 -8.59 6.64 10.87
CA VAL A 31 -8.13 5.79 11.98
C VAL A 31 -9.17 4.71 12.27
N GLU A 32 -8.98 3.54 11.68
CA GLU A 32 -9.89 2.42 11.81
C GLU A 32 -9.81 1.70 13.16
N LYS A 33 -10.96 1.19 13.63
CA LYS A 33 -11.06 0.43 14.89
C LYS A 33 -10.61 -1.03 14.69
N LYS A 34 -10.18 -1.69 15.78
CA LYS A 34 -9.53 -3.02 15.79
C LYS A 34 -10.34 -4.21 15.24
N LYS A 35 -11.61 -4.05 14.86
CA LYS A 35 -12.48 -5.18 14.47
C LYS A 35 -12.58 -5.27 12.95
N SER A 36 -12.09 -6.36 12.39
CA SER A 36 -12.23 -6.70 10.97
C SER A 36 -13.20 -7.87 10.79
N ARG A 37 -13.77 -7.99 9.58
CA ARG A 37 -14.67 -9.06 9.17
C ARG A 37 -14.08 -9.80 7.99
N LEU A 38 -14.17 -11.13 8.06
CA LEU A 38 -13.86 -12.01 6.95
C LEU A 38 -15.09 -12.15 6.06
N HIS A 39 -14.89 -11.99 4.76
CA HIS A 39 -15.88 -12.18 3.71
C HIS A 39 -15.38 -13.30 2.80
N GLU A 40 -16.02 -14.47 2.88
CA GLU A 40 -15.77 -15.57 1.95
C GLU A 40 -16.60 -15.30 0.69
N LEU A 41 -15.93 -15.21 -0.47
CA LEU A 41 -16.52 -14.80 -1.76
C LEU A 41 -16.71 -15.97 -2.71
N SER A 42 -16.07 -17.10 -2.42
CA SER A 42 -16.18 -18.33 -3.20
C SER A 42 -16.67 -19.47 -2.31
N SER A 43 -17.59 -20.28 -2.84
CA SER A 43 -18.09 -21.49 -2.19
C SER A 43 -17.21 -22.73 -2.45
N VAL A 44 -16.11 -22.58 -3.20
CA VAL A 44 -15.25 -23.71 -3.56
C VAL A 44 -14.65 -24.37 -2.32
N LYS A 45 -14.75 -25.69 -2.24
CA LYS A 45 -14.22 -26.43 -1.09
C LYS A 45 -12.69 -26.49 -1.15
N LEU A 46 -12.03 -25.75 -0.26
CA LEU A 46 -10.57 -25.81 -0.10
C LEU A 46 -10.11 -27.17 0.47
N ARG A 47 -9.00 -27.69 -0.08
CA ARG A 47 -8.34 -28.93 0.35
C ARG A 47 -6.83 -28.69 0.53
N GLY A 48 -6.13 -29.68 1.09
CA GLY A 48 -4.66 -29.69 1.20
C GLY A 48 -4.04 -28.40 1.76
N ASN A 49 -2.99 -27.94 1.10
CA ASN A 49 -2.21 -26.76 1.50
C ASN A 49 -3.03 -25.47 1.47
N ALA A 50 -3.95 -25.31 0.50
CA ALA A 50 -4.86 -24.18 0.45
C ALA A 50 -5.73 -24.07 1.70
N LYS A 51 -6.29 -25.19 2.19
CA LYS A 51 -7.10 -25.22 3.42
C LYS A 51 -6.27 -24.83 4.66
N SER A 52 -5.05 -25.34 4.78
CA SER A 52 -4.14 -24.99 5.89
C SER A 52 -3.73 -23.51 5.86
N SER A 53 -3.41 -23.01 4.67
CA SER A 53 -3.09 -21.60 4.43
C SER A 53 -4.27 -20.70 4.78
N PHE A 54 -5.49 -21.09 4.40
CA PHE A 54 -6.70 -20.34 4.71
C PHE A 54 -6.96 -20.24 6.22
N LYS A 55 -6.76 -21.33 6.98
CA LYS A 55 -6.81 -21.28 8.45
C LYS A 55 -5.81 -20.28 9.02
N THR A 56 -4.58 -20.27 8.50
CA THR A 56 -3.55 -19.31 8.92
C THR A 56 -3.95 -17.89 8.58
N PHE A 57 -4.47 -17.66 7.38
CA PHE A 57 -5.00 -16.36 6.95
C PHE A 57 -6.12 -15.89 7.87
N LYS A 58 -7.17 -16.70 8.11
CA LYS A 58 -8.28 -16.34 9.02
C LYS A 58 -7.79 -15.92 10.41
N ARG A 59 -6.75 -16.56 10.92
CA ARG A 59 -6.18 -16.27 12.25
C ARG A 59 -5.34 -14.99 12.26
N LYS A 60 -4.59 -14.71 11.19
CA LYS A 60 -3.60 -13.62 11.15
C LYS A 60 -4.11 -12.35 10.47
N ALA A 61 -5.05 -12.46 9.54
CA ALA A 61 -5.60 -11.35 8.79
C ALA A 61 -6.58 -10.55 9.66
N ASP A 62 -6.04 -9.51 10.26
CA ASP A 62 -6.74 -8.64 11.21
C ASP A 62 -7.08 -7.26 10.62
N PHE A 63 -6.61 -6.98 9.40
CA PHE A 63 -6.80 -5.73 8.67
C PHE A 63 -6.48 -5.96 7.19
N TYR A 64 -7.09 -5.18 6.28
CA TYR A 64 -7.11 -5.38 4.81
C TYR A 64 -6.28 -6.57 4.32
N GLY A 65 -6.98 -7.67 4.06
CA GLY A 65 -6.36 -8.91 3.63
C GLY A 65 -7.12 -9.56 2.50
N VAL A 66 -6.40 -10.27 1.65
CA VAL A 66 -6.96 -11.01 0.52
C VAL A 66 -6.35 -12.40 0.47
N PHE A 67 -7.16 -13.38 0.08
CA PHE A 67 -6.77 -14.77 -0.08
C PHE A 67 -7.23 -15.25 -1.46
N TYR A 68 -6.27 -15.69 -2.27
CA TYR A 68 -6.48 -16.39 -3.53
C TYR A 68 -6.16 -17.88 -3.34
N ALA A 69 -6.90 -18.73 -4.03
CA ALA A 69 -6.68 -20.17 -4.05
C ALA A 69 -6.69 -20.69 -5.48
N ASN A 70 -5.86 -21.69 -5.79
CA ASN A 70 -6.05 -22.55 -6.95
C ASN A 70 -6.58 -23.91 -6.46
N PRO A 71 -7.90 -24.17 -6.61
CA PRO A 71 -8.52 -25.40 -6.12
C PRO A 71 -8.04 -26.67 -6.82
N ALA A 72 -7.65 -26.59 -8.08
CA ALA A 72 -7.18 -27.74 -8.86
C ALA A 72 -5.83 -28.25 -8.35
N GLU A 73 -4.97 -27.34 -7.88
CA GLU A 73 -3.62 -27.66 -7.42
C GLU A 73 -3.50 -27.69 -5.89
N ASN A 74 -4.56 -27.31 -5.16
CA ASN A 74 -4.56 -27.14 -3.71
C ASN A 74 -3.52 -26.12 -3.21
N THR A 75 -3.16 -25.14 -4.04
CA THR A 75 -2.21 -24.06 -3.72
C THR A 75 -2.97 -22.77 -3.40
N ALA A 76 -2.28 -21.82 -2.77
CA ALA A 76 -2.88 -20.56 -2.37
C ALA A 76 -1.82 -19.45 -2.25
N GLY A 77 -2.30 -18.22 -2.26
CA GLY A 77 -1.54 -17.01 -1.95
C GLY A 77 -2.38 -16.06 -1.12
N TYR A 78 -1.76 -15.40 -0.15
CA TYR A 78 -2.48 -14.44 0.67
C TYR A 78 -1.58 -13.32 1.17
N TYR A 79 -2.20 -12.17 1.40
CA TYR A 79 -1.56 -11.01 1.99
C TYR A 79 -2.53 -10.36 2.98
N TYR A 80 -2.01 -9.74 4.04
CA TYR A 80 -2.81 -9.09 5.07
C TYR A 80 -2.05 -7.91 5.67
N ASN A 81 -2.78 -7.06 6.40
CA ASN A 81 -2.24 -5.84 6.99
C ASN A 81 -1.71 -4.85 5.94
N ALA A 82 -2.31 -4.83 4.75
CA ALA A 82 -2.07 -3.79 3.76
C ALA A 82 -2.69 -2.45 4.19
N SER A 83 -2.30 -1.35 3.53
CA SER A 83 -2.96 -0.05 3.71
C SER A 83 -4.29 0.05 2.95
N SER A 84 -4.47 -0.73 1.89
CA SER A 84 -5.69 -0.77 1.08
C SER A 84 -6.02 -2.18 0.61
N LEU A 85 -7.25 -2.37 0.16
CA LEU A 85 -7.70 -3.63 -0.42
C LEU A 85 -6.96 -3.95 -1.73
N ASP A 86 -6.72 -2.96 -2.59
CA ASP A 86 -6.07 -3.15 -3.88
C ASP A 86 -4.62 -3.66 -3.73
N VAL A 87 -3.90 -3.12 -2.74
CA VAL A 87 -2.54 -3.58 -2.43
C VAL A 87 -2.59 -5.04 -1.94
N ALA A 88 -3.53 -5.37 -1.06
CA ALA A 88 -3.70 -6.74 -0.59
C ALA A 88 -4.09 -7.70 -1.73
N ASP A 89 -4.98 -7.29 -2.63
CA ASP A 89 -5.43 -8.09 -3.78
C ASP A 89 -4.26 -8.39 -4.72
N GLY A 90 -3.50 -7.37 -5.11
CA GLY A 90 -2.34 -7.53 -5.99
C GLY A 90 -1.27 -8.47 -5.40
N TYR A 91 -0.94 -8.33 -4.12
CA TYR A 91 0.04 -9.21 -3.47
C TYR A 91 -0.47 -10.63 -3.27
N ALA A 92 -1.72 -10.80 -2.85
CA ALA A 92 -2.30 -12.13 -2.64
C ALA A 92 -2.44 -12.91 -3.95
N ARG A 93 -2.84 -12.23 -5.03
CA ARG A 93 -2.96 -12.82 -6.37
C ARG A 93 -1.62 -13.29 -6.88
N ALA A 94 -0.62 -12.39 -6.91
CA ALA A 94 0.69 -12.75 -7.41
C ALA A 94 1.37 -13.85 -6.58
N ALA A 95 1.11 -13.89 -5.26
CA ALA A 95 1.56 -14.99 -4.42
C ALA A 95 0.91 -16.34 -4.80
N CYS A 96 -0.36 -16.35 -5.20
CA CYS A 96 -1.04 -17.55 -5.64
C CYS A 96 -0.47 -18.01 -6.98
N GLU A 97 -0.35 -17.09 -7.93
CA GLU A 97 0.18 -17.34 -9.27
C GLU A 97 1.61 -17.89 -9.21
N ALA A 98 2.47 -17.32 -8.35
CA ALA A 98 3.84 -17.80 -8.17
C ALA A 98 3.93 -19.19 -7.52
N ASN A 99 2.91 -19.59 -6.75
CA ASN A 99 2.83 -20.90 -6.11
C ASN A 99 2.10 -21.95 -6.98
N SER A 100 1.63 -21.57 -8.16
CA SER A 100 0.78 -22.41 -9.01
C SER A 100 1.45 -22.72 -10.34
N ARG A 101 1.20 -23.91 -10.89
CA ARG A 101 1.60 -24.31 -12.24
C ARG A 101 0.69 -23.69 -13.31
N SER A 102 -0.57 -23.43 -12.95
CA SER A 102 -1.56 -22.74 -13.77
C SER A 102 -1.94 -21.40 -13.11
N PRO A 103 -1.26 -20.29 -13.45
CA PRO A 103 -1.53 -18.97 -12.87
C PRO A 103 -3.00 -18.54 -12.97
N PHE A 104 -3.65 -18.85 -14.09
CA PHE A 104 -5.07 -18.52 -14.34
C PHE A 104 -6.06 -19.32 -13.48
N GLY A 105 -5.61 -20.37 -12.79
CA GLY A 105 -6.44 -21.13 -11.85
C GLY A 105 -6.63 -20.45 -10.50
N CYS A 106 -5.94 -19.33 -10.24
CA CYS A 106 -6.04 -18.59 -8.99
C CYS A 106 -7.32 -17.76 -8.93
N VAL A 107 -8.25 -18.18 -8.07
CA VAL A 107 -9.53 -17.50 -7.83
C VAL A 107 -9.52 -16.77 -6.50
N LEU A 108 -10.15 -15.59 -6.47
CA LEU A 108 -10.37 -14.83 -5.26
C LEU A 108 -11.32 -15.61 -4.34
N TYR A 109 -10.83 -16.03 -3.17
CA TYR A 109 -11.59 -16.88 -2.26
C TYR A 109 -12.18 -16.09 -1.10
N ALA A 110 -11.40 -15.21 -0.49
CA ALA A 110 -11.83 -14.43 0.67
C ALA A 110 -11.12 -13.09 0.78
N ARG A 111 -11.77 -12.16 1.47
CA ARG A 111 -11.23 -10.84 1.84
C ARG A 111 -11.46 -10.58 3.34
N VAL A 112 -10.59 -9.78 3.94
CA VAL A 112 -10.76 -9.24 5.29
C VAL A 112 -10.82 -7.73 5.19
N LEU A 113 -11.88 -7.14 5.71
CA LEU A 113 -12.13 -5.70 5.71
C LEU A 113 -12.35 -5.18 7.13
N PRO A 114 -11.98 -3.93 7.44
CA PRO A 114 -12.44 -3.25 8.66
C PRO A 114 -13.98 -3.29 8.77
N LYS A 115 -14.52 -3.48 9.99
CA LYS A 115 -15.98 -3.65 10.20
C LYS A 115 -16.82 -2.48 9.67
N LYS A 116 -16.26 -1.27 9.64
CA LYS A 116 -16.91 -0.04 9.15
C LYS A 116 -16.23 0.49 7.88
N HIS A 117 -15.64 -0.41 7.10
CA HIS A 117 -15.04 -0.02 5.82
C HIS A 117 -16.10 0.65 4.95
N ASP A 118 -15.82 1.90 4.59
CA ASP A 118 -16.59 2.67 3.64
C ASP A 118 -15.74 2.87 2.38
N ALA A 119 -16.16 2.25 1.28
CA ALA A 119 -15.46 2.35 0.00
C ALA A 119 -15.53 3.76 -0.60
N SER A 120 -16.47 4.60 -0.13
CA SER A 120 -16.62 5.99 -0.54
C SER A 120 -15.85 6.97 0.34
N ALA A 121 -15.30 6.51 1.47
CA ALA A 121 -14.55 7.37 2.37
C ALA A 121 -13.31 7.92 1.68
N THR A 122 -13.23 9.25 1.62
CA THR A 122 -12.03 9.96 1.17
C THR A 122 -10.97 9.92 2.27
N GLY A 123 -9.70 9.89 1.86
CA GLY A 123 -8.56 10.01 2.78
C GLY A 123 -7.67 8.78 2.80
N ILE A 124 -6.58 8.89 3.55
CA ILE A 124 -5.54 7.87 3.58
C ILE A 124 -5.89 6.85 4.66
N THR A 125 -5.93 5.57 4.27
CA THR A 125 -6.13 4.49 5.23
C THR A 125 -4.79 3.88 5.64
N LEU A 126 -4.60 3.73 6.95
CA LEU A 126 -3.38 3.14 7.51
C LEU A 126 -3.52 1.63 7.64
N SER A 127 -2.40 0.90 7.55
CA SER A 127 -2.34 -0.50 7.99
C SER A 127 -2.67 -0.60 9.49
N ARG A 128 -2.88 -1.80 10.05
CA ARG A 128 -3.09 -1.96 11.49
C ARG A 128 -1.90 -1.46 12.29
N GLN A 129 -0.69 -1.74 11.81
CA GLN A 129 0.53 -1.24 12.45
C GLN A 129 0.63 0.28 12.29
N GLY A 130 0.36 0.82 11.11
CA GLY A 130 0.30 2.26 10.88
C GLY A 130 -0.69 2.97 11.82
N ASN A 131 -1.87 2.39 12.05
CA ASN A 131 -2.84 2.91 13.02
C ASN A 131 -2.33 2.92 14.47
N LYS A 132 -1.47 1.98 14.87
CA LYS A 132 -0.83 2.00 16.19
C LYS A 132 0.24 3.07 16.25
N ASP A 133 1.10 3.12 15.24
CA ASP A 133 2.18 4.09 15.13
C ASP A 133 1.62 5.52 15.10
N PHE A 134 0.50 5.73 14.40
CA PHE A 134 -0.13 7.05 14.30
C PHE A 134 -0.70 7.53 15.64
N ARG A 135 -1.32 6.64 16.43
CA ARG A 135 -1.77 6.99 17.79
C ARG A 135 -0.59 7.32 18.70
N GLU A 136 0.51 6.60 18.56
CA GLU A 136 1.72 6.87 19.34
C GLU A 136 2.36 8.20 18.94
N TYR A 137 2.44 8.48 17.64
CA TYR A 137 2.83 9.78 17.10
C TYR A 137 1.98 10.91 17.69
N GLN A 138 0.65 10.79 17.66
CA GLN A 138 -0.25 11.79 18.24
C GLN A 138 -0.03 11.98 19.74
N ARG A 139 0.25 10.89 20.48
CA ARG A 139 0.50 10.93 21.94
C ARG A 139 1.82 11.62 22.27
N LEU A 140 2.84 11.46 21.44
CA LEU A 140 4.18 12.00 21.62
C LEU A 140 4.35 13.43 21.09
N GLN A 141 3.35 13.96 20.39
CA GLN A 141 3.45 15.25 19.74
C GLN A 141 3.50 16.39 20.77
N ASP A 142 4.52 17.22 20.62
CA ASP A 142 4.68 18.48 21.36
C ASP A 142 3.98 19.62 20.57
N PRO A 143 3.09 20.40 21.19
CA PRO A 143 2.38 21.49 20.53
C PRO A 143 3.28 22.67 20.10
N GLU A 144 4.46 22.83 20.68
CA GLU A 144 5.41 23.91 20.35
C GLU A 144 6.42 23.49 19.28
N ARG A 145 6.32 22.26 18.76
CA ARG A 145 7.29 21.67 17.85
C ARG A 145 6.63 20.98 16.67
N TYR A 146 7.43 20.69 15.65
CA TYR A 146 6.95 20.06 14.42
C TYR A 146 6.97 18.54 14.52
N GLY A 147 6.03 17.90 13.83
CA GLY A 147 5.97 16.45 13.68
C GLY A 147 5.41 16.06 12.32
N ALA A 148 5.81 14.90 11.84
CA ALA A 148 5.32 14.38 10.57
C ALA A 148 5.13 12.87 10.63
N PHE A 149 4.12 12.39 9.91
CA PHE A 149 3.85 10.97 9.74
C PHE A 149 3.94 10.60 8.27
N ALA A 150 4.69 9.56 7.97
CA ALA A 150 4.91 9.04 6.63
C ALA A 150 4.43 7.59 6.52
N GLN A 151 3.93 7.24 5.33
CA GLN A 151 3.46 5.89 5.03
C GLN A 151 3.79 5.50 3.59
N SER A 152 4.00 4.20 3.35
CA SER A 152 4.03 3.58 2.03
C SER A 152 2.83 2.66 1.78
N ALA A 153 2.52 2.40 0.51
CA ALA A 153 1.37 1.58 0.13
C ALA A 153 1.46 0.12 0.62
N ASN A 154 2.66 -0.44 0.77
CA ASN A 154 2.87 -1.76 1.37
C ASN A 154 2.58 -1.81 2.90
N GLY A 155 2.12 -0.72 3.51
CA GLY A 155 1.73 -0.64 4.90
C GLY A 155 2.86 -0.28 5.87
N ALA A 156 4.07 0.03 5.39
CA ALA A 156 5.13 0.60 6.23
C ALA A 156 4.79 2.03 6.67
N SER A 157 5.26 2.39 7.84
CA SER A 157 5.07 3.70 8.46
C SER A 157 6.34 4.18 9.15
N GLY A 158 6.45 5.49 9.32
CA GLY A 158 7.49 6.14 10.10
C GLY A 158 7.06 7.54 10.50
N PHE A 159 7.52 8.00 11.66
CA PHE A 159 7.14 9.31 12.18
C PHE A 159 8.25 9.96 13.01
N SER A 160 8.21 11.28 13.02
CA SER A 160 8.97 12.17 13.89
C SER A 160 8.01 12.96 14.77
N TRP A 161 8.47 13.33 15.95
CA TRP A 161 7.73 14.11 16.92
C TRP A 161 8.73 15.06 17.57
N ALA A 162 8.30 16.27 17.92
CA ALA A 162 9.13 17.24 18.65
C ALA A 162 10.39 17.75 17.89
N GLU A 163 10.31 17.90 16.57
CA GLU A 163 11.39 18.45 15.75
C GLU A 163 11.39 19.98 15.71
N HIS A 164 12.56 20.58 15.52
CA HIS A 164 12.74 22.04 15.55
C HIS A 164 12.27 22.77 14.28
N SER A 165 12.05 22.04 13.18
CA SER A 165 11.52 22.59 11.94
C SER A 165 10.65 21.57 11.20
N ARG A 166 9.76 22.07 10.34
CA ARG A 166 8.91 21.24 9.48
C ARG A 166 9.74 20.33 8.58
N ASP A 167 10.78 20.85 7.96
CA ASP A 167 11.64 20.07 7.05
C ASP A 167 12.37 18.94 7.77
N ALA A 168 12.86 19.20 8.99
CA ALA A 168 13.46 18.17 9.84
C ALA A 168 12.44 17.07 10.17
N ALA A 169 11.22 17.46 10.52
CA ALA A 169 10.13 16.52 10.79
C ALA A 169 9.83 15.62 9.59
N GLU A 170 9.62 16.21 8.42
CA GLU A 170 9.28 15.45 7.21
C GLU A 170 10.41 14.52 6.78
N SER A 171 11.65 15.03 6.76
CA SER A 171 12.84 14.24 6.40
C SER A 171 13.02 13.02 7.33
N GLU A 172 12.89 13.21 8.64
CA GLU A 172 13.04 12.12 9.61
C GLU A 172 11.90 11.09 9.51
N ALA A 173 10.66 11.54 9.32
CA ALA A 173 9.51 10.66 9.11
C ALA A 173 9.67 9.80 7.85
N LEU A 174 10.07 10.40 6.72
CA LEU A 174 10.33 9.69 5.47
C LEU A 174 11.47 8.69 5.62
N ARG A 175 12.58 9.09 6.24
CA ARG A 175 13.74 8.20 6.48
C ARG A 175 13.34 6.97 7.28
N ARG A 176 12.55 7.13 8.34
CA ARG A 176 12.04 6.03 9.17
C ARG A 176 11.08 5.14 8.39
N CYS A 177 10.15 5.72 7.63
CA CYS A 177 9.24 4.97 6.77
C CYS A 177 10.00 4.13 5.74
N GLN A 178 10.96 4.71 5.03
CA GLN A 178 11.77 4.00 4.03
C GLN A 178 12.57 2.84 4.66
N LYS A 179 13.11 3.04 5.86
CA LYS A 179 13.76 1.97 6.62
C LYS A 179 12.78 0.84 6.96
N ALA A 180 11.56 1.16 7.39
CA ALA A 180 10.51 0.19 7.66
C ALA A 180 10.07 -0.55 6.38
N ALA A 181 9.87 0.16 5.27
CA ALA A 181 9.49 -0.40 3.97
C ALA A 181 10.53 -1.41 3.47
N ARG A 182 11.82 -1.06 3.51
CA ARG A 182 12.93 -1.99 3.20
C ARG A 182 12.93 -3.23 4.09
N LYS A 183 12.65 -3.06 5.39
CA LYS A 183 12.56 -4.19 6.33
C LYS A 183 11.39 -5.12 6.00
N LEU A 184 10.23 -4.56 5.66
CA LEU A 184 9.06 -5.35 5.22
C LEU A 184 9.37 -6.11 3.93
N TRP A 185 9.96 -5.45 2.94
CA TRP A 185 10.35 -6.07 1.68
C TRP A 185 11.34 -7.24 1.89
N ARG A 186 12.36 -7.07 2.74
CA ARG A 186 13.32 -8.16 3.06
C ARG A 186 12.66 -9.36 3.73
N LYS A 187 11.64 -9.15 4.56
CA LYS A 187 10.88 -10.21 5.23
C LYS A 187 9.85 -10.90 4.32
N MET A 188 9.57 -10.31 3.17
CA MET A 188 8.62 -10.87 2.20
C MET A 188 9.20 -12.15 1.57
N PRO A 189 8.39 -13.22 1.41
CA PRO A 189 8.78 -14.43 0.69
C PRO A 189 9.31 -14.10 -0.70
N LYS A 190 10.29 -14.87 -1.18
CA LYS A 190 10.98 -14.58 -2.45
C LYS A 190 10.01 -14.51 -3.63
N GLU A 191 8.99 -15.37 -3.59
CA GLU A 191 7.91 -15.51 -4.56
C GLU A 191 7.02 -14.26 -4.63
N MET A 192 6.86 -13.56 -3.51
CA MET A 192 6.10 -12.31 -3.43
C MET A 192 6.93 -11.07 -3.80
N ARG A 193 8.26 -11.15 -3.73
CA ARG A 193 9.13 -9.98 -3.99
C ARG A 193 8.99 -9.49 -5.42
N THR A 194 8.78 -10.38 -6.39
CA THR A 194 8.56 -10.04 -7.81
C THR A 194 7.29 -9.21 -8.01
N ALA A 195 6.24 -9.49 -7.25
CA ALA A 195 5.01 -8.69 -7.24
C ALA A 195 5.15 -7.36 -6.49
N ALA A 196 6.14 -7.29 -5.60
CA ALA A 196 6.46 -6.14 -4.76
C ALA A 196 7.63 -5.29 -5.27
N THR A 197 8.12 -5.56 -6.47
CA THR A 197 9.19 -4.77 -7.12
C THR A 197 8.72 -3.41 -7.58
N ASP A 198 7.42 -3.18 -7.72
CA ASP A 198 6.85 -1.88 -8.07
C ASP A 198 7.35 -0.81 -7.07
N PRO A 199 8.28 0.07 -7.49
CA PRO A 199 8.89 1.05 -6.60
C PRO A 199 7.84 2.02 -6.04
N SER A 200 6.75 2.26 -6.77
CA SER A 200 5.67 3.15 -6.33
C SER A 200 4.99 2.64 -5.05
N LYS A 201 4.92 1.31 -4.86
CA LYS A 201 4.32 0.71 -3.66
C LYS A 201 5.23 0.74 -2.43
N GLN A 202 6.53 0.94 -2.65
CA GLN A 202 7.56 1.08 -1.62
C GLN A 202 7.85 2.54 -1.28
N ALA A 203 7.43 3.48 -2.13
CA ALA A 203 7.60 4.90 -1.91
C ALA A 203 6.84 5.33 -0.66
N CYS A 204 7.55 6.08 0.19
CA CYS A 204 6.97 6.71 1.38
C CYS A 204 6.57 8.13 1.05
N GLN A 205 5.42 8.55 1.55
CA GLN A 205 4.92 9.92 1.43
C GLN A 205 4.46 10.45 2.79
N ILE A 206 4.52 11.77 2.98
CA ILE A 206 3.96 12.43 4.16
C ILE A 206 2.43 12.40 4.06
N VAL A 207 1.78 11.87 5.09
CA VAL A 207 0.32 11.73 5.16
C VAL A 207 -0.29 12.55 6.28
N HIS A 208 0.52 13.07 7.20
CA HIS A 208 0.10 13.99 8.25
C HIS A 208 1.26 14.87 8.70
N ARG A 209 0.93 16.10 9.13
CA ARG A 209 1.85 17.10 9.70
C ARG A 209 1.22 17.70 10.95
N SER A 210 2.06 18.06 11.91
CA SER A 210 1.69 18.79 13.12
C SER A 210 2.74 19.86 13.41
N GLY A 211 2.34 20.93 14.08
CA GLY A 211 3.18 22.10 14.35
C GLY A 211 2.80 23.30 13.51
#